data_AF-A0A0D0B1D8-F1
#
_entry.id   AF-A0A0D0B1D8-F1
#
_cell.length_a   1.000
_cell.length_b   1.000
_cell.length_c   1.000
_cell.angle_alpha   90.00
_cell.angle_beta   90.00
_cell.angle_gamma   90.00
#
_symmetry.space_group_name_H-M   'P 1'
#
loop_
_entity.id
_entity.type
_entity.pdbx_description
1 polymer ?
#
loop_
_entity_poly.entity_id
_entity_poly.type
_entity_poly.pdbx_seq_one_letter_code
_entity_poly.pdbx_strand_id
1 'polypeptide(L)'
;RAAFLHGGLVWRLALHSLGFHHLPSILEGISTEAVPFGDLLVGNGSTYYDDGLPDEEIDFICGTYYIDRRQLSLTQINRNVVSWWPRPNAWDASGLNVGFWSARCEDWFQRRLDNIR
;
A
#
# COMPACT_ATOMS: atom_id res chain seq x y z
N ARG A 1 -0.51 9.47 6.22
CA ARG A 1 -1.76 9.08 6.91
C ARG A 1 -2.44 7.87 6.24
N ALA A 2 -2.82 7.97 4.96
CA ALA A 2 -3.44 6.89 4.17
C ALA A 2 -2.81 5.51 4.38
N ALA A 3 -1.48 5.39 4.24
CA ALA A 3 -0.76 4.12 4.43
C ALA A 3 -0.93 3.51 5.84
N PHE A 4 -1.05 4.34 6.89
CA PHE A 4 -1.33 3.87 8.25
C PHE A 4 -2.81 3.47 8.45
N LEU A 5 -3.73 3.97 7.63
CA LEU A 5 -5.16 3.62 7.70
C LEU A 5 -5.53 2.44 6.79
N HIS A 6 -4.69 2.11 5.81
CA HIS A 6 -4.95 1.05 4.82
C HIS A 6 -5.06 -0.35 5.45
N GLY A 7 -4.45 -0.58 6.62
CA GLY A 7 -4.40 -1.90 7.24
C GLY A 7 -3.50 -2.88 6.47
N GLY A 8 -3.55 -4.15 6.88
CA GLY A 8 -2.79 -5.24 6.25
C GLY A 8 -1.28 -4.95 6.14
N LEU A 9 -0.70 -5.36 5.01
CA LEU A 9 0.74 -5.23 4.81
C LEU A 9 1.20 -3.77 4.65
N VAL A 10 0.40 -2.91 4.01
CA VAL A 10 0.71 -1.50 3.80
C VAL A 10 0.88 -0.77 5.14
N TRP A 11 -0.05 -0.99 6.08
CA TRP A 11 0.06 -0.47 7.44
C TRP A 11 1.34 -0.95 8.14
N ARG A 12 1.64 -2.24 8.04
CA ARG A 12 2.82 -2.81 8.70
C ARG A 12 4.12 -2.26 8.12
N LEU A 13 4.18 -2.04 6.81
CA LEU A 13 5.32 -1.42 6.12
C LEU A 13 5.48 0.04 6.52
N ALA A 14 4.39 0.80 6.58
CA ALA A 14 4.41 2.17 7.09
C ALA A 14 4.96 2.23 8.52
N LEU A 15 4.51 1.35 9.42
CA LEU A 15 5.06 1.24 10.77
C LEU A 15 6.54 0.87 10.78
N HIS A 16 6.97 -0.04 9.90
CA HIS A 16 8.37 -0.46 9.84
C HIS A 16 9.28 0.70 9.46
N SER A 17 8.90 1.48 8.45
CA SER A 17 9.72 2.53 7.85
C SER A 17 9.69 3.84 8.65
N LEU A 18 8.52 4.21 9.20
CA LEU A 18 8.31 5.50 9.86
C LEU A 18 8.30 5.38 11.40
N GLY A 19 8.06 4.19 11.95
CA GLY A 19 7.93 3.98 13.38
C GLY A 19 6.65 4.54 13.99
N PHE A 20 6.53 4.39 15.30
CA PHE A 20 5.31 4.74 16.05
C PHE A 20 5.13 6.24 16.28
N HIS A 21 6.17 7.06 16.11
CA HIS A 21 6.13 8.50 16.36
C HIS A 21 5.17 9.24 15.42
N HIS A 22 4.90 8.68 14.24
CA HIS A 22 3.99 9.28 13.26
C HIS A 22 2.53 8.80 13.40
N LEU A 23 2.21 7.87 14.32
CA LEU A 23 0.83 7.42 14.54
C LEU A 23 -0.15 8.54 14.93
N PRO A 24 0.23 9.55 15.74
CA PRO A 24 -0.69 10.65 16.07
C PRO A 24 -1.22 11.40 14.83
N SER A 25 -0.45 11.45 13.73
CA SER A 25 -0.87 12.09 12.48
C SER A 25 -2.14 11.48 11.86
N ILE A 26 -2.51 10.26 12.24
CA ILE A 26 -3.76 9.63 11.79
C ILE A 26 -4.98 10.41 12.31
N LEU A 27 -4.86 10.98 13.51
CA LEU A 27 -5.93 11.72 14.18
C LEU A 27 -6.06 13.16 13.67
N GLU A 28 -5.06 13.68 12.96
CA GLU A 28 -4.99 15.07 12.51
C GLU A 28 -5.85 15.35 11.25
N GLY A 29 -6.50 14.32 10.69
CA GLY A 29 -7.30 14.42 9.47
C GLY A 29 -6.44 14.56 8.21
N ILE A 30 -7.09 14.79 7.06
CA ILE A 30 -6.40 15.02 5.79
C ILE A 30 -5.57 16.31 5.89
N SER A 31 -4.31 16.27 5.44
CA SER A 31 -3.54 17.51 5.32
C SER A 31 -4.04 18.31 4.12
N THR A 32 -3.97 19.64 4.17
CA THR A 32 -4.36 20.51 3.06
C THR A 32 -3.56 20.20 1.77
N GLU A 33 -2.33 19.71 1.93
CA GLU A 33 -1.43 19.31 0.84
C GLU A 33 -1.86 17.99 0.16
N ALA A 34 -2.58 17.12 0.88
CA ALA A 34 -3.08 15.84 0.35
C ALA A 34 -4.41 15.99 -0.42
N VAL A 35 -5.11 17.13 -0.30
CA VAL A 35 -6.38 17.40 -0.98
C VAL A 35 -6.34 17.20 -2.51
N PRO A 36 -5.28 17.59 -3.25
CA PRO A 36 -5.18 17.34 -4.70
C PRO A 36 -5.06 15.85 -5.07
N PHE A 37 -4.67 15.00 -4.12
CA PHE A 37 -4.42 13.57 -4.31
C PHE A 37 -5.49 12.69 -3.65
N GLY A 38 -6.43 13.29 -2.93
CA GLY A 38 -7.52 12.61 -2.26
C GLY A 38 -8.72 12.35 -3.15
N ASP A 39 -9.54 11.38 -2.75
CA ASP A 39 -10.79 11.05 -3.42
C ASP A 39 -11.88 12.04 -3.04
N LEU A 40 -12.54 12.59 -4.06
CA LEU A 40 -13.70 13.46 -3.90
C LEU A 40 -14.94 12.60 -3.64
N LEU A 41 -15.44 12.61 -2.42
CA LEU A 41 -16.69 11.95 -2.07
C LEU A 41 -17.82 12.97 -2.03
N VAL A 42 -18.79 12.85 -2.93
CA VAL A 42 -19.96 13.75 -2.98
C VAL A 42 -21.14 13.06 -2.30
N GLY A 43 -21.69 13.66 -1.24
CA GLY A 43 -22.81 13.09 -0.50
C GLY A 43 -23.66 14.14 0.21
N ASN A 44 -24.99 14.04 0.09
CA ASN A 44 -25.98 14.88 0.78
C ASN A 44 -25.73 16.40 0.66
N GLY A 45 -25.32 16.88 -0.52
CA GLY A 45 -25.05 18.30 -0.76
C GLY A 45 -23.75 18.82 -0.14
N SER A 46 -22.91 17.93 0.39
CA SER A 46 -21.56 18.23 0.89
C SER A 46 -20.50 17.46 0.10
N THR A 47 -19.31 18.05 0.06
CA THR A 47 -18.13 17.47 -0.57
C THR A 47 -17.14 17.08 0.52
N TYR A 48 -16.74 15.81 0.54
CA TYR A 48 -15.72 15.27 1.44
C TYR A 48 -14.48 14.90 0.63
N TYR A 49 -13.32 14.97 1.28
CA TYR A 49 -12.04 14.55 0.73
C TYR A 49 -11.49 13.44 1.63
N ASP A 50 -11.18 12.30 1.05
CA ASP A 50 -10.49 11.20 1.74
C ASP A 50 -9.09 11.03 1.18
N ASP A 51 -8.11 10.79 2.05
CA ASP A 51 -6.73 10.52 1.67
C ASP A 51 -6.66 9.06 1.17
N GLY A 52 -7.06 8.88 -0.09
CA GLY A 52 -6.87 7.64 -0.82
C GLY A 52 -5.38 7.31 -0.96
N LEU A 53 -5.06 6.03 -1.08
CA LEU A 53 -3.71 5.57 -1.40
C LEU A 53 -3.68 5.13 -2.87
N PRO A 54 -3.25 5.99 -3.81
CA PRO A 54 -3.27 5.65 -5.24
C PRO A 54 -2.35 4.47 -5.54
N ASP A 55 -2.61 3.78 -6.66
CA ASP A 55 -1.85 2.59 -7.06
C ASP A 55 -0.34 2.85 -7.19
N GLU A 56 0.06 4.07 -7.55
CA GLU A 56 1.45 4.50 -7.65
C GLU A 56 2.13 4.57 -6.27
N GLU A 57 1.40 5.02 -5.24
CA GLU A 57 1.89 5.03 -3.86
C GLU A 57 1.95 3.61 -3.29
N ILE A 58 0.97 2.76 -3.61
CA ILE A 58 1.01 1.34 -3.28
C ILE A 58 2.24 0.68 -3.92
N ASP A 59 2.50 0.97 -5.19
CA ASP A 59 3.67 0.47 -5.90
C ASP A 59 4.97 0.94 -5.25
N PHE A 60 5.05 2.22 -4.89
CA PHE A 60 6.19 2.76 -4.16
C PHE A 60 6.41 2.06 -2.82
N ILE A 61 5.35 1.92 -2.00
CA ILE A 61 5.43 1.28 -0.67
C ILE A 61 5.79 -0.20 -0.77
N CYS A 62 5.23 -0.92 -1.75
CA CYS A 62 5.51 -2.34 -1.96
C CYS A 62 6.85 -2.60 -2.65
N GLY A 63 7.55 -1.56 -3.10
CA GLY A 63 8.78 -1.69 -3.90
C GLY A 63 8.49 -2.37 -5.24
N THR A 64 7.38 -2.03 -5.90
CA THR A 64 7.06 -2.53 -7.23
C THR A 64 7.94 -1.86 -8.28
N TYR A 65 8.48 -2.66 -9.19
CA TYR A 65 9.16 -2.17 -10.38
C TYR A 65 8.72 -2.96 -11.62
N TYR A 66 8.79 -2.27 -12.76
CA TYR A 66 8.35 -2.80 -14.05
C TYR A 66 9.56 -3.31 -14.82
N ILE A 67 9.54 -4.60 -15.18
CA ILE A 67 10.56 -5.19 -16.06
C ILE A 67 10.01 -5.20 -17.48
N ASP A 68 10.57 -4.34 -18.31
CA ASP A 68 10.37 -4.39 -19.76
C ASP A 68 11.14 -5.59 -20.32
N ARG A 69 10.44 -6.71 -20.51
CA ARG A 69 10.97 -7.75 -21.40
C ARG A 69 10.86 -7.20 -22.81
N ARG A 70 12.00 -6.92 -23.45
CA ARG A 70 12.08 -6.72 -24.91
C ARG A 70 11.72 -8.03 -25.61
N GLN A 71 10.45 -8.42 -25.57
CA GLN A 71 9.94 -9.49 -26.40
C GLN A 71 9.52 -8.86 -27.72
N LEU A 72 10.20 -9.28 -28.80
CA LEU A 72 9.96 -8.92 -30.19
C LEU A 72 8.60 -9.46 -30.68
N SER A 73 7.49 -9.09 -30.05
CA SER A 73 6.17 -9.24 -30.66
C SER A 73 5.50 -7.88 -30.70
N LEU A 74 5.13 -7.46 -31.90
CA LEU A 74 4.64 -6.11 -32.23
C LEU A 74 3.24 -5.80 -31.66
N THR A 75 2.74 -6.59 -30.69
CA THR A 75 1.34 -6.55 -30.28
C THR A 75 1.08 -6.65 -28.77
N GLN A 76 2.09 -6.83 -27.91
CA GLN A 76 1.86 -6.84 -26.47
C GLN A 76 3.09 -6.46 -25.65
N ILE A 77 3.09 -5.24 -25.10
CA ILE A 77 4.03 -4.87 -24.03
C ILE A 77 3.59 -5.61 -22.76
N ASN A 78 4.03 -6.85 -22.59
CA ASN A 78 3.88 -7.56 -21.33
C ASN A 78 4.91 -7.03 -20.33
N ARG A 79 4.59 -5.90 -19.66
CA ARG A 79 5.34 -5.43 -18.50
C ARG A 79 5.17 -6.47 -17.40
N ASN A 80 6.25 -7.15 -17.03
CA ASN A 80 6.20 -8.01 -15.86
C ASN A 80 6.33 -7.11 -14.63
N VAL A 81 5.29 -7.11 -13.80
CA VAL A 81 5.27 -6.39 -12.53
C VAL A 81 5.93 -7.27 -11.49
N VAL A 82 6.98 -6.77 -10.85
CA VAL A 82 7.69 -7.47 -9.77
C VAL A 82 7.72 -6.56 -8.56
N SER A 83 7.48 -7.09 -7.36
CA SER A 83 7.50 -6.31 -6.12
C SER A 83 8.28 -7.01 -5.01
N TRP A 84 8.98 -6.22 -4.20
CA TRP A 84 9.70 -6.71 -3.02
C TRP A 84 8.74 -7.20 -1.93
N TRP A 85 7.63 -6.49 -1.76
CA TRP A 85 6.53 -6.88 -0.89
C TRP A 85 5.29 -7.21 -1.74
N PRO A 86 4.48 -8.21 -1.35
CA PRO A 86 3.19 -8.46 -1.99
C PRO A 86 2.35 -7.20 -2.05
N ARG A 87 1.74 -6.93 -3.21
CA ARG A 87 0.75 -5.85 -3.34
C ARG A 87 -0.53 -6.21 -2.56
N PRO A 88 -1.38 -5.22 -2.20
CA PRO A 88 -2.61 -5.45 -1.43
C PRO A 88 -3.48 -6.56 -2.01
N ASN A 89 -3.70 -6.58 -3.32
CA ASN A 89 -4.46 -7.65 -3.99
C ASN A 89 -3.91 -9.08 -3.74
N ALA A 90 -2.59 -9.25 -3.71
CA ALA A 90 -1.94 -10.53 -3.43
C ALA A 90 -1.99 -10.87 -1.92
N TRP A 91 -1.92 -9.87 -1.05
CA TRP A 91 -2.11 -10.03 0.39
C TRP A 91 -3.56 -10.41 0.72
N ASP A 92 -4.53 -9.77 0.09
CA ASP A 92 -5.96 -9.97 0.31
C ASP A 92 -6.41 -11.36 -0.16
N ALA A 93 -5.85 -11.85 -1.26
CA ALA A 93 -6.05 -13.20 -1.75
C ALA A 93 -5.30 -14.27 -0.93
N SER A 94 -4.44 -13.86 0.02
CA SER A 94 -3.69 -14.79 0.86
C SER A 94 -4.52 -15.31 2.03
N GLY A 95 -4.08 -16.43 2.62
CA GLY A 95 -4.63 -16.93 3.89
C GLY A 95 -4.22 -16.11 5.14
N LEU A 96 -3.54 -14.97 4.97
CA LEU A 96 -3.12 -14.09 6.07
C LEU A 96 -4.07 -12.91 6.26
N ASN A 97 -4.93 -12.60 5.29
CA ASN A 97 -5.94 -11.56 5.44
C ASN A 97 -7.15 -12.07 6.25
N VAL A 98 -7.02 -12.07 7.57
CA VAL A 98 -8.07 -12.51 8.52
C VAL A 98 -8.84 -11.34 9.15
N GLY A 99 -8.72 -10.14 8.60
CA GLY A 99 -9.38 -8.92 9.08
C GLY A 99 -8.63 -8.13 10.17
N PHE A 100 -7.52 -8.66 10.70
CA PHE A 100 -6.63 -7.94 11.61
C PHE A 100 -5.19 -8.45 11.48
N TRP A 101 -4.22 -7.70 12.02
CA TRP A 101 -2.82 -8.12 12.05
C TRP A 101 -2.57 -9.19 13.13
N SER A 102 -2.63 -10.46 12.73
CA SER A 102 -2.43 -11.58 13.65
C SER A 102 -0.94 -11.88 13.90
N ALA A 103 -0.62 -12.67 14.94
CA ALA A 103 0.74 -13.15 15.19
C ALA A 103 1.35 -13.87 13.98
N ARG A 104 0.54 -14.65 13.25
CA ARG A 104 0.98 -15.32 12.01
C ARG A 104 1.35 -14.32 10.90
N CYS A 105 0.68 -13.17 10.83
CA CYS A 105 1.02 -12.10 9.90
C CYS A 105 2.39 -11.51 10.26
N GLU A 106 2.65 -11.27 11.54
CA GLU A 106 3.95 -10.77 12.02
C GLU A 106 5.07 -11.78 11.76
N ASP A 107 4.86 -13.06 12.07
CA ASP A 107 5.86 -14.11 11.81
C ASP A 107 6.21 -14.20 10.32
N TRP A 108 5.21 -14.09 9.45
CA TRP A 108 5.44 -14.07 8.00
C TRP A 108 6.21 -12.82 7.58
N PHE A 109 5.84 -11.65 8.13
CA PHE A 109 6.48 -10.37 7.81
C PHE A 109 7.96 -10.38 8.18
N GLN A 110 8.30 -10.80 9.40
CA GLN A 110 9.68 -10.88 9.86
C GLN A 110 10.49 -11.86 9.01
N ARG A 111 9.94 -13.06 8.72
CA ARG A 111 10.58 -14.02 7.81
C ARG A 111 10.79 -13.45 6.42
N ARG A 112 9.83 -12.71 5.87
CA ARG A 112 10.00 -12.08 4.55
C ARG A 112 11.07 -10.99 4.59
N LEU A 113 11.06 -10.16 5.64
CA LEU A 113 12.05 -9.10 5.86
C LEU A 113 13.47 -9.67 5.89
N ASP A 114 13.68 -10.78 6.61
CA ASP A 114 14.99 -11.43 6.70
C ASP A 114 15.43 -12.05 5.36
N ASN A 115 14.49 -12.49 4.52
CA ASN A 115 14.80 -13.05 3.19
C ASN A 115 15.12 -11.99 2.13
N ILE A 116 14.79 -10.72 2.37
CA ILE A 116 15.03 -9.63 1.41
C ILE A 116 16.10 -8.64 1.89
N ARG A 117 16.64 -8.83 3.10
CA ARG A 117 17.84 -8.16 3.60
C ARG A 117 19.09 -8.81 3.01
#